data_AF-A0A5E4A4I9-F1
#
_entry.id   AF-A0A5E4A4I9-F1
#
_cell.length_a   1.000
_cell.length_b   1.000
_cell.length_c   1.000
_cell.angle_alpha   90.00
_cell.angle_beta   90.00
_cell.angle_gamma   90.00
#
_symmetry.space_group_name_H-M   'P 1'
#
loop_
_entity.id
_entity.type
_entity.pdbx_description
1 polymer ?
#
loop_
_entity_poly.entity_id
_entity_poly.type
_entity_poly.pdbx_seq_one_letter_code
_entity_poly.pdbx_strand_id
1 'polypeptide(L)'
;MVRRGLLGWISRVVVLLVLLCCAVSVLYMLACTPRGDEEQLGLPRANGPTGKEGYQAALQEREEQHRNYVSSLKRQIAQLKDELQGRSEQLRSGQDQASDPAGLRPGPGPGPGPMHKAQADLLAFLRAQVDKAEVHSGVKLATEYAAVPFDSFTLQKVYQLETGLTRHPEEKPVRKDKRDELVEAIESALESLNSPGENSPNQRPYTASDFIEGIYRTERDKGTLYELTFRGDSKHEFRRLVLFRPFGPIIKVKKEKLNMANTLINVIVPLAKRVDKFRQFMQNFRYKGPFLWLFNSVFFV
;
A
#
# COMPACT_ATOMS: atom_id res chain seq x y z
N MET A 1 52.31 52.81 28.09
CA MET A 1 51.20 53.11 27.14
C MET A 1 50.91 51.98 26.14
N VAL A 2 51.21 50.70 26.42
CA VAL A 2 51.11 49.60 25.43
C VAL A 2 49.86 48.70 25.60
N ARG A 3 49.19 48.74 26.77
CA ARG A 3 48.06 47.83 27.07
C ARG A 3 46.74 48.15 26.33
N ARG A 4 46.50 49.40 25.93
CA ARG A 4 45.26 49.78 25.22
C ARG A 4 45.26 49.40 23.74
N GLY A 5 46.44 49.39 23.10
CA GLY A 5 46.58 48.96 21.70
C GLY A 5 46.38 47.45 21.51
N LEU A 6 46.87 46.65 22.47
CA LEU A 6 46.74 45.19 22.43
C LEU A 6 45.28 44.74 22.54
N LEU A 7 44.48 45.37 23.40
CA LEU A 7 43.07 45.04 23.58
C LEU A 7 42.23 45.37 22.32
N GLY A 8 42.54 46.50 21.67
CA GLY A 8 41.92 46.86 20.39
C GLY A 8 42.31 45.93 19.25
N TRP A 9 43.56 45.44 19.24
CA TRP A 9 44.03 44.47 18.26
C TRP A 9 43.37 43.09 18.47
N ILE A 10 43.27 42.63 19.72
CA ILE A 10 42.57 41.39 20.06
C ILE A 10 41.09 41.49 19.70
N SER A 11 40.43 42.61 20.00
CA SER A 11 39.03 42.83 19.60
C SER A 11 38.84 42.78 18.08
N ARG A 12 39.75 43.37 17.30
CA ARG A 12 39.70 43.29 15.82
C ARG A 12 39.90 41.87 15.31
N VAL A 13 40.83 41.11 15.89
CA VAL A 13 41.09 39.70 15.53
C VAL A 13 39.88 38.83 15.87
N VAL A 14 39.25 39.04 17.03
CA VAL A 14 38.03 38.31 17.42
C VAL A 14 36.88 38.62 16.48
N VAL A 15 36.67 39.89 16.10
CA VAL A 15 35.64 40.28 15.13
C VAL A 15 35.89 39.63 13.76
N LEU A 16 37.14 39.60 13.30
CA LEU A 16 37.53 38.95 12.04
C LEU A 16 37.27 37.44 12.07
N LEU A 17 37.57 36.78 13.20
CA LEU A 17 37.33 35.35 13.38
C LEU A 17 35.84 35.01 13.38
N VAL A 18 35.01 35.85 14.03
CA VAL A 18 33.55 35.69 14.02
C VAL A 18 33.00 35.87 12.61
N LEU A 19 33.45 36.89 11.87
CA LEU A 19 33.05 37.11 10.48
C LEU A 19 33.40 35.93 9.57
N LEU A 20 34.61 35.39 9.73
CA LEU A 20 35.06 34.21 9.00
C LEU A 20 34.19 32.99 9.34
N CYS A 21 33.88 32.78 10.62
CA CYS A 21 33.02 31.69 11.08
C CYS A 21 31.59 31.82 10.53
N CYS A 22 31.05 33.03 10.48
CA CYS A 22 29.77 33.31 9.84
C CYS A 22 29.80 33.01 8.33
N ALA A 23 30.84 33.43 7.63
CA ALA A 23 31.01 33.15 6.20
C ALA A 23 31.09 31.64 5.91
N VAL A 24 31.88 30.90 6.70
CA VAL A 24 31.96 29.43 6.59
C VAL A 24 30.62 28.77 6.92
N SER A 25 29.88 29.27 7.91
CA SER A 25 28.56 28.75 8.27
C SER A 25 27.53 29.01 7.16
N VAL A 26 27.58 30.17 6.51
CA VAL A 26 26.71 30.51 5.36
C VAL A 26 27.08 29.68 4.14
N LEU A 27 28.37 29.46 3.88
CA LEU A 27 28.83 28.56 2.81
C LEU A 27 28.46 27.11 3.10
N TYR A 28 28.52 26.68 4.35
CA TYR A 28 28.03 25.36 4.78
C TYR A 28 26.52 25.26 4.61
N MET A 29 25.75 26.29 4.97
CA MET A 29 24.32 26.32 4.70
C MET A 29 24.03 26.35 3.19
N LEU A 30 24.81 27.03 2.34
CA LEU A 30 24.63 27.02 0.89
C LEU A 30 25.03 25.68 0.24
N ALA A 31 26.07 25.02 0.77
CA ALA A 31 26.53 23.71 0.30
C ALA A 31 25.67 22.55 0.86
N CYS A 32 25.05 22.76 2.02
CA CYS A 32 24.22 21.79 2.72
C CYS A 32 22.73 22.15 2.77
N THR A 33 22.28 23.21 2.10
CA THR A 33 20.87 23.39 1.75
C THR A 33 20.56 22.32 0.72
N PRO A 34 19.79 21.27 1.06
CA PRO A 34 19.20 20.45 0.03
C PRO A 34 18.39 21.39 -0.85
N ARG A 35 18.58 21.31 -2.17
CA ARG A 35 17.68 21.93 -3.14
C ARG A 35 16.26 21.45 -2.80
N GLY A 36 15.52 22.25 -2.04
CA GLY A 36 14.09 22.12 -1.91
C GLY A 36 13.52 22.64 -3.20
N ASP A 37 13.01 21.72 -4.02
CA ASP A 37 11.96 21.89 -5.01
C ASP A 37 11.72 23.35 -5.45
N GLU A 38 12.63 23.89 -6.25
CA GLU A 38 12.22 24.87 -7.25
C GLU A 38 11.65 24.07 -8.42
N GLU A 39 10.36 24.29 -8.62
CA GLU A 39 9.61 23.81 -9.75
C GLU A 39 10.41 23.95 -11.05
N GLN A 40 10.33 22.89 -11.81
CA GLN A 40 10.86 22.70 -13.15
C GLN A 40 10.20 23.68 -14.13
N LEU A 41 10.52 24.98 -14.01
CA LEU A 41 10.10 26.03 -14.92
C LEU A 41 11.34 26.59 -15.63
N GLY A 42 11.84 25.76 -16.55
CA GLY A 42 13.03 26.06 -17.33
C GLY A 42 13.39 24.90 -18.23
N LEU A 43 12.52 24.58 -19.18
CA LEU A 43 12.81 23.71 -20.31
C LEU A 43 14.20 24.04 -20.89
N PRO A 44 15.05 23.04 -21.21
CA PRO A 44 16.28 23.29 -21.96
C PRO A 44 15.89 23.89 -23.30
N ARG A 45 16.20 25.17 -23.48
CA ARG A 45 16.07 25.90 -24.74
C ARG A 45 17.07 25.30 -25.75
N ALA A 46 16.64 24.26 -26.46
CA ALA A 46 17.31 23.76 -27.64
C ALA A 46 16.96 24.66 -28.83
N ASN A 47 17.71 25.75 -28.99
CA ASN A 47 17.75 26.49 -30.25
C ASN A 47 18.61 25.69 -31.25
N GLY A 48 17.95 24.86 -32.07
CA GLY A 48 18.51 24.24 -33.27
C GLY A 48 17.53 24.42 -34.44
N PRO A 49 17.96 24.67 -35.69
CA PRO A 49 17.08 25.05 -36.81
C PRO A 49 16.10 23.97 -37.31
N THR A 50 15.96 22.83 -36.63
CA THR A 50 15.14 21.67 -37.05
C THR A 50 14.13 21.21 -35.99
N GLY A 51 14.00 21.94 -34.86
CA GLY A 51 13.25 21.47 -33.69
C GLY A 51 11.72 21.46 -33.82
N LYS A 52 11.12 22.37 -34.59
CA LYS A 52 9.65 22.46 -34.70
C LYS A 52 9.05 21.32 -35.52
N GLU A 53 9.67 21.00 -36.65
CA GLU A 53 9.22 19.92 -37.53
C GLU A 53 9.50 18.54 -36.92
N GLY A 54 10.65 18.36 -36.28
CA GLY A 54 10.98 17.10 -35.57
C GLY A 54 10.06 16.83 -34.37
N TYR A 55 9.67 17.87 -33.62
CA TYR A 55 8.72 17.73 -32.52
C TYR A 55 7.30 17.41 -33.01
N GLN A 56 6.87 18.02 -34.11
CA GLN A 56 5.59 17.70 -34.75
C GLN A 56 5.56 16.27 -35.29
N ALA A 57 6.65 15.82 -35.94
CA ALA A 57 6.77 14.44 -36.41
C ALA A 57 6.72 13.43 -35.26
N ALA A 58 7.41 13.70 -34.14
CA ALA A 58 7.39 12.83 -32.97
C ALA A 58 6.01 12.76 -32.28
N LEU A 59 5.25 13.86 -32.28
CA LEU A 59 3.86 13.85 -31.80
C LEU A 59 2.95 13.02 -32.71
N GLN A 60 3.10 13.19 -34.03
CA GLN A 60 2.31 12.47 -35.02
C GLN A 60 2.60 10.96 -34.97
N GLU A 61 3.86 10.56 -34.80
CA GLU A 61 4.24 9.15 -34.63
C GLU A 61 3.58 8.54 -33.38
N ARG A 62 3.51 9.29 -32.28
CA ARG A 62 2.87 8.84 -31.04
C ARG A 62 1.36 8.71 -31.19
N GLU A 63 0.70 9.64 -31.89
CA GLU A 63 -0.72 9.55 -32.21
C GLU A 63 -1.04 8.34 -33.10
N GLU A 64 -0.19 8.07 -34.09
CA GLU A 64 -0.32 6.90 -34.96
C GLU A 64 -0.14 5.60 -34.17
N GLN A 65 0.85 5.53 -33.27
CA GLN A 65 1.03 4.38 -32.37
C GLN A 65 -0.19 4.16 -31.47
N HIS A 66 -0.73 5.21 -30.86
CA HIS A 66 -1.95 5.12 -30.05
C HIS A 66 -3.15 4.67 -30.89
N ARG A 67 -3.32 5.20 -32.10
CA ARG A 67 -4.39 4.83 -33.02
C ARG A 67 -4.28 3.37 -33.44
N ASN A 68 -3.07 2.90 -33.74
CA ASN A 68 -2.79 1.51 -34.08
C ASN A 68 -3.09 0.58 -32.90
N TYR A 69 -2.67 0.96 -31.69
CA TYR A 69 -2.96 0.20 -30.47
C TYR A 69 -4.46 0.09 -30.18
N VAL A 70 -5.20 1.20 -30.26
CA VAL A 70 -6.66 1.22 -30.11
C VAL A 70 -7.34 0.36 -31.19
N SER A 71 -6.87 0.41 -32.44
CA SER A 71 -7.42 -0.42 -33.51
C SER A 71 -7.17 -1.92 -33.29
N SER A 72 -6.01 -2.27 -32.75
CA SER A 72 -5.64 -3.65 -32.40
C SER A 72 -6.52 -4.16 -31.28
N LEU A 73 -6.66 -3.40 -30.19
CA LEU A 73 -7.56 -3.72 -29.09
C LEU A 73 -9.01 -3.87 -29.55
N LYS A 74 -9.48 -2.98 -30.43
CA LYS A 74 -10.84 -3.07 -30.98
C LYS A 74 -11.05 -4.35 -31.78
N ARG A 75 -10.04 -4.80 -32.55
CA ARG A 75 -10.07 -6.08 -33.26
C ARG A 75 -10.08 -7.27 -32.28
N GLN A 76 -9.27 -7.22 -31.23
CA GLN A 76 -9.25 -8.28 -30.21
C GLN A 76 -10.60 -8.40 -29.50
N ILE A 77 -11.23 -7.26 -29.15
CA ILE A 77 -12.57 -7.26 -28.54
C ILE A 77 -13.60 -7.85 -29.51
N ALA A 78 -13.55 -7.50 -30.80
CA ALA A 78 -14.45 -8.06 -31.80
C ALA A 78 -14.26 -9.58 -31.94
N GLN A 79 -13.01 -10.04 -32.02
CA GLN A 79 -12.67 -11.45 -32.13
C GLN A 79 -13.13 -12.26 -30.91
N LEU A 80 -12.87 -11.75 -29.69
CA LEU A 80 -13.32 -12.38 -28.46
C LEU A 80 -14.84 -12.40 -28.35
N LYS A 81 -15.51 -11.35 -28.84
CA LYS A 81 -16.97 -11.29 -28.85
C LYS A 81 -17.57 -12.32 -29.82
N ASP A 82 -16.98 -12.49 -31.00
CA ASP A 82 -17.40 -13.51 -31.96
C ASP A 82 -17.13 -14.93 -31.42
N GLU A 83 -15.99 -15.16 -30.76
CA GLU A 83 -15.68 -16.47 -30.16
C GLU A 83 -16.63 -16.79 -28.99
N LEU A 84 -16.97 -15.79 -28.17
CA LEU A 84 -17.98 -15.93 -27.11
C LEU A 84 -19.37 -16.19 -27.68
N GLN A 85 -19.75 -15.49 -28.76
CA GLN A 85 -21.03 -15.69 -29.41
C GLN A 85 -21.12 -17.06 -30.06
N GLY A 86 -20.06 -17.51 -30.75
CA GLY A 86 -19.97 -18.84 -31.34
C GLY A 86 -20.02 -19.96 -30.29
N ARG A 87 -19.32 -19.82 -29.16
CA ARG A 87 -19.44 -20.75 -28.02
C ARG A 87 -20.84 -20.72 -27.39
N SER A 88 -21.47 -19.55 -27.30
CA SER A 88 -22.85 -19.39 -26.83
C SER A 88 -23.85 -20.12 -27.73
N GLU A 89 -23.70 -20.01 -29.05
CA GLU A 89 -24.55 -20.70 -30.03
C GLU A 89 -24.30 -22.22 -30.05
N GLN A 90 -23.06 -22.67 -29.85
CA GLN A 90 -22.74 -24.09 -29.62
C GLN A 90 -23.38 -24.66 -28.35
N LEU A 91 -23.36 -23.90 -27.25
CA LEU A 91 -24.03 -24.30 -26.01
C LEU A 91 -25.55 -24.34 -26.18
N ARG A 92 -26.12 -23.39 -26.91
CA ARG A 92 -27.56 -23.32 -27.21
C ARG A 92 -28.01 -24.48 -28.10
N SER A 93 -27.30 -24.76 -29.18
CA SER A 93 -27.59 -25.89 -30.09
C SER A 93 -27.42 -27.26 -29.41
N GLY A 94 -26.46 -27.40 -28.48
CA GLY A 94 -26.34 -28.60 -27.64
C GLY A 94 -27.49 -28.76 -26.64
N GLN A 95 -28.07 -27.65 -26.19
CA GLN A 95 -29.23 -27.63 -25.29
C GLN A 95 -30.55 -27.90 -26.02
N ASP A 96 -30.68 -27.44 -27.28
CA ASP A 96 -31.82 -27.70 -28.15
C ASP A 96 -31.86 -29.17 -28.63
N GLN A 97 -30.72 -29.84 -28.80
CA GLN A 97 -30.68 -31.30 -29.07
C GLN A 97 -31.03 -32.17 -27.85
N ALA A 98 -30.93 -31.63 -26.63
CA ALA A 98 -31.29 -32.32 -25.39
C ALA A 98 -32.77 -32.13 -25.00
N SER A 99 -33.54 -31.39 -25.79
CA SER A 99 -34.89 -30.93 -25.44
C SER A 99 -35.93 -31.30 -26.51
N ASP A 100 -36.25 -32.59 -26.70
CA ASP A 100 -37.64 -33.13 -26.81
C ASP A 100 -37.71 -34.63 -27.20
N PRO A 101 -38.77 -35.41 -26.83
CA PRO A 101 -39.77 -35.20 -25.76
C PRO A 101 -40.03 -36.46 -24.89
N ALA A 102 -40.19 -36.30 -23.56
CA ALA A 102 -41.12 -37.07 -22.73
C ALA A 102 -41.16 -36.54 -21.28
N GLY A 103 -42.33 -36.02 -20.86
CA GLY A 103 -42.75 -36.08 -19.45
C GLY A 103 -42.69 -34.78 -18.62
N LEU A 104 -43.76 -33.98 -18.74
CA LEU A 104 -44.32 -32.99 -17.81
C LEU A 104 -43.59 -32.67 -16.48
N ARG A 105 -43.21 -31.40 -16.30
CA ARG A 105 -43.61 -30.54 -15.15
C ARG A 105 -43.15 -29.08 -15.35
N PRO A 106 -43.99 -28.07 -15.06
CA PRO A 106 -43.58 -26.66 -15.13
C PRO A 106 -42.88 -26.25 -13.82
N GLY A 107 -41.60 -25.90 -13.91
CA GLY A 107 -40.79 -25.31 -12.83
C GLY A 107 -39.95 -24.15 -13.36
N PRO A 108 -39.63 -23.13 -12.53
CA PRO A 108 -39.40 -21.77 -13.01
C PRO A 108 -37.97 -21.53 -13.52
N GLY A 109 -37.89 -20.95 -14.74
CA GLY A 109 -36.82 -20.06 -15.18
C GLY A 109 -35.52 -20.70 -15.70
N PRO A 110 -34.93 -20.18 -16.79
CA PRO A 110 -33.65 -20.65 -17.30
C PRO A 110 -32.53 -20.14 -16.38
N GLY A 111 -32.12 -20.98 -15.43
CA GLY A 111 -30.95 -20.72 -14.60
C GLY A 111 -29.63 -20.89 -15.39
N PRO A 112 -28.56 -20.17 -15.01
CA PRO A 112 -27.24 -20.35 -15.60
C PRO A 112 -26.78 -21.81 -15.45
N GLY A 113 -26.15 -22.37 -16.48
CA GLY A 113 -25.75 -23.78 -16.54
C GLY A 113 -24.86 -24.23 -15.36
N PRO A 114 -24.71 -25.55 -15.14
CA PRO A 114 -24.13 -26.12 -13.92
C PRO A 114 -22.73 -25.57 -13.55
N MET A 115 -21.90 -25.24 -14.54
CA MET A 115 -20.55 -24.68 -14.33
C MET A 115 -20.58 -23.20 -13.89
N HIS A 116 -21.43 -22.38 -14.51
CA HIS A 116 -21.60 -20.97 -14.13
C HIS A 116 -22.30 -20.85 -12.77
N LYS A 117 -23.20 -21.78 -12.46
CA LYS A 117 -23.80 -21.91 -11.13
C LYS A 117 -22.78 -22.30 -10.07
N ALA A 118 -21.92 -23.29 -10.34
CA ALA A 118 -20.84 -23.66 -9.42
C ALA A 118 -19.84 -22.52 -9.15
N GLN A 119 -19.51 -21.72 -10.17
CA GLN A 119 -18.65 -20.54 -10.01
C GLN A 119 -19.33 -19.44 -9.18
N ALA A 120 -20.62 -19.19 -9.41
CA ALA A 120 -21.40 -18.23 -8.63
C ALA A 120 -21.57 -18.68 -7.18
N ASP A 121 -21.80 -19.99 -6.95
CA ASP A 121 -21.92 -20.60 -5.63
C ASP A 121 -20.60 -20.54 -4.86
N LEU A 122 -19.46 -20.77 -5.53
CA LEU A 122 -18.13 -20.60 -4.94
C LEU A 122 -17.90 -19.14 -4.53
N LEU A 123 -18.20 -18.18 -5.41
CA LEU A 123 -18.04 -16.76 -5.10
C LEU A 123 -18.95 -16.34 -3.93
N ALA A 124 -20.18 -16.86 -3.88
CA ALA A 124 -21.10 -16.63 -2.78
C ALA A 124 -20.58 -17.23 -1.46
N PHE A 125 -19.99 -18.43 -1.50
CA PHE A 125 -19.35 -19.04 -0.34
C PHE A 125 -18.18 -18.20 0.17
N LEU A 126 -17.30 -17.73 -0.72
CA LEU A 126 -16.16 -16.88 -0.35
C LEU A 126 -16.63 -15.58 0.31
N ARG A 127 -17.68 -14.94 -0.24
CA ARG A 127 -18.30 -13.74 0.38
C ARG A 127 -18.87 -14.06 1.77
N ALA A 128 -19.57 -15.18 1.91
CA ALA A 128 -20.10 -15.60 3.21
C ALA A 128 -18.99 -15.90 4.24
N GLN A 129 -17.81 -16.35 3.80
CA GLN A 129 -16.65 -16.52 4.69
C GLN A 129 -16.05 -15.18 5.14
N VAL A 130 -16.02 -14.16 4.26
CA VAL A 130 -15.62 -12.80 4.64
C VAL A 130 -16.55 -12.22 5.70
N ASP A 131 -17.85 -12.43 5.55
CA ASP A 131 -18.84 -11.93 6.51
C ASP A 131 -18.70 -12.60 7.89
N LYS A 132 -18.22 -13.84 7.93
CA LYS A 132 -17.94 -14.60 9.18
C LYS A 132 -16.56 -14.33 9.77
N ALA A 133 -15.64 -13.76 8.99
CA ALA A 133 -14.34 -13.36 9.49
C ALA A 133 -14.51 -12.18 10.46
N GLU A 134 -13.65 -12.11 11.48
CA GLU A 134 -13.72 -11.14 12.59
C GLU A 134 -13.72 -9.66 12.12
N VAL A 135 -13.38 -9.42 10.86
CA VAL A 135 -13.22 -8.11 10.22
C VAL A 135 -14.43 -7.19 10.37
N HIS A 136 -15.64 -7.75 10.37
CA HIS A 136 -16.88 -6.96 10.45
C HIS A 136 -17.59 -7.07 11.81
N SER A 137 -17.34 -8.13 12.57
CA SER A 137 -17.97 -8.38 13.86
C SER A 137 -17.05 -9.18 14.77
N GLY A 138 -16.89 -8.74 16.02
CA GLY A 138 -16.10 -9.47 17.01
C GLY A 138 -16.62 -10.89 17.24
N VAL A 139 -15.70 -11.85 17.34
CA VAL A 139 -16.02 -13.27 17.49
C VAL A 139 -15.98 -13.66 18.97
N LYS A 140 -16.96 -14.48 19.40
CA LYS A 140 -16.94 -15.08 20.73
C LYS A 140 -15.87 -16.17 20.78
N LEU A 141 -14.82 -15.94 21.56
CA LEU A 141 -13.76 -16.90 21.76
C LEU A 141 -14.18 -18.01 22.74
N ALA A 142 -13.56 -19.19 22.61
CA ALA A 142 -13.88 -20.36 23.42
C ALA A 142 -13.56 -20.14 24.91
N THR A 143 -12.54 -19.34 25.22
CA THR A 143 -12.11 -19.02 26.58
C THR A 143 -11.71 -17.55 26.69
N GLU A 144 -11.68 -17.02 27.91
CA GLU A 144 -11.25 -15.65 28.21
C GLU A 144 -9.76 -15.40 27.95
N TYR A 145 -8.95 -16.47 27.93
CA TYR A 145 -7.51 -16.40 27.64
C TYR A 145 -7.17 -16.72 26.18
N ALA A 146 -8.16 -17.07 25.37
CA ALA A 146 -7.92 -17.29 23.95
C ALA A 146 -7.55 -15.95 23.31
N ALA A 147 -6.44 -15.93 22.58
CA ALA A 147 -5.99 -14.78 21.80
C ALA A 147 -5.53 -15.28 20.43
N VAL A 148 -5.92 -14.56 19.37
CA VAL A 148 -5.41 -14.80 18.03
C VAL A 148 -4.16 -13.92 17.86
N PRO A 149 -2.96 -14.52 17.73
CA PRO A 149 -1.75 -13.75 17.55
C PRO A 149 -1.78 -13.02 16.19
N PHE A 150 -1.07 -11.91 16.14
CA PHE A 150 -0.85 -11.16 14.90
C PHE A 150 0.65 -10.97 14.70
N ASP A 151 1.07 -10.99 13.45
CA ASP A 151 2.43 -10.63 13.08
C ASP A 151 2.40 -9.35 12.26
N SER A 152 3.47 -8.55 12.34
CA SER A 152 3.58 -7.33 11.55
C SER A 152 4.73 -7.45 10.56
N PHE A 153 4.65 -6.73 9.46
CA PHE A 153 5.67 -6.78 8.43
C PHE A 153 5.79 -5.45 7.68
N THR A 154 6.98 -5.28 7.13
CA THR A 154 7.34 -4.22 6.19
C THR A 154 7.80 -4.88 4.90
N LEU A 155 8.16 -4.10 3.87
CA LEU A 155 8.67 -4.65 2.60
C LEU A 155 9.83 -5.63 2.76
N GLN A 156 10.65 -5.48 3.81
CA GLN A 156 11.90 -6.19 3.97
C GLN A 156 11.94 -7.14 5.17
N LYS A 157 11.08 -6.89 6.17
CA LYS A 157 11.22 -7.47 7.51
C LYS A 157 9.87 -7.94 8.01
N VAL A 158 9.85 -9.09 8.67
CA VAL A 158 8.69 -9.60 9.40
C VAL A 158 9.03 -9.59 10.88
N TYR A 159 8.09 -9.15 11.70
CA TYR A 159 8.20 -9.03 13.14
C TYR A 159 7.20 -9.99 13.78
N GLN A 160 7.72 -11.04 14.41
CA GLN A 160 6.92 -12.09 15.04
C GLN A 160 6.81 -11.87 16.55
N LEU A 161 5.58 -11.84 17.06
CA LEU A 161 5.32 -11.65 18.49
C LEU A 161 5.64 -12.91 19.33
N GLU A 162 5.55 -14.10 18.73
CA GLU A 162 5.74 -15.38 19.45
C GLU A 162 7.17 -15.58 20.00
N THR A 163 8.16 -14.88 19.41
CA THR A 163 9.57 -15.00 19.83
C THR A 163 9.87 -14.30 21.16
N GLY A 164 8.89 -13.58 21.73
CA GLY A 164 9.01 -12.88 23.00
C GLY A 164 9.95 -11.67 22.97
N LEU A 165 10.04 -10.94 24.09
CA LEU A 165 10.91 -9.77 24.25
C LEU A 165 12.41 -10.11 24.40
N THR A 166 12.75 -11.40 24.41
CA THR A 166 14.09 -11.91 24.74
C THR A 166 14.97 -12.20 23.52
N ARG A 167 14.38 -12.33 22.33
CA ARG A 167 15.10 -12.58 21.07
C ARG A 167 14.94 -11.39 20.13
N HIS A 168 15.81 -11.26 19.13
CA HIS A 168 15.64 -10.26 18.08
C HIS A 168 14.31 -10.50 17.35
N PRO A 169 13.29 -9.62 17.50
CA PRO A 169 11.96 -9.86 16.94
C PRO A 169 11.92 -9.73 15.42
N GLU A 170 12.98 -9.15 14.85
CA GLU A 170 13.17 -8.97 13.43
C GLU A 170 13.69 -10.26 12.79
N GLU A 171 12.82 -10.94 12.06
CA GLU A 171 13.19 -12.09 11.25
C GLU A 171 13.18 -11.66 9.76
N LYS A 172 14.27 -11.95 9.04
CA LYS A 172 14.19 -11.95 7.57
C LYS A 172 13.19 -13.04 7.22
N PRO A 173 12.15 -12.80 6.40
CA PRO A 173 11.15 -13.81 6.11
C PRO A 173 11.83 -15.08 5.54
N VAL A 174 11.95 -16.08 6.41
CA VAL A 174 12.92 -17.20 6.27
C VAL A 174 12.53 -18.16 5.16
N ARG A 175 11.24 -18.21 4.81
CA ARG A 175 10.69 -19.10 3.77
C ARG A 175 10.30 -18.28 2.55
N LYS A 176 10.75 -18.70 1.37
CA LYS A 176 10.45 -18.06 0.09
C LYS A 176 8.93 -17.96 -0.13
N ASP A 177 8.21 -19.03 0.17
CA ASP A 177 6.75 -19.09 0.02
C ASP A 177 6.01 -18.01 0.83
N LYS A 178 6.44 -17.75 2.08
CA LYS A 178 5.86 -16.68 2.90
C LYS A 178 6.17 -15.29 2.36
N ARG A 179 7.35 -15.08 1.77
CA ARG A 179 7.67 -13.80 1.11
C ARG A 179 6.77 -13.56 -0.07
N ASP A 180 6.64 -14.58 -0.91
CA ASP A 180 5.85 -14.50 -2.13
C ASP A 180 4.37 -14.22 -1.79
N GLU A 181 3.84 -14.82 -0.72
CA GLU A 181 2.51 -14.52 -0.18
C GLU A 181 2.34 -13.06 0.30
N LEU A 182 3.31 -12.51 1.05
CA LEU A 182 3.23 -11.12 1.51
C LEU A 182 3.36 -10.13 0.34
N VAL A 183 4.18 -10.46 -0.66
CA VAL A 183 4.30 -9.67 -1.89
C VAL A 183 2.99 -9.70 -2.67
N GLU A 184 2.38 -10.88 -2.85
CA GLU A 184 1.07 -11.05 -3.49
C GLU A 184 -0.01 -10.19 -2.80
N ALA A 185 -0.02 -10.16 -1.46
CA ALA A 185 -0.95 -9.34 -0.70
C ALA A 185 -0.74 -7.83 -0.94
N ILE A 186 0.53 -7.37 -0.99
CA ILE A 186 0.85 -5.97 -1.29
C ILE A 186 0.47 -5.61 -2.73
N GLU A 187 0.75 -6.49 -3.69
CA GLU A 187 0.41 -6.28 -5.11
C GLU A 187 -1.11 -6.19 -5.30
N SER A 188 -1.87 -7.11 -4.72
CA SER A 188 -3.34 -7.08 -4.71
C SER A 188 -3.88 -5.80 -4.08
N ALA A 189 -3.21 -5.31 -3.02
CA ALA A 189 -3.58 -4.05 -2.39
C ALA A 189 -3.35 -2.85 -3.31
N LEU A 190 -2.19 -2.79 -3.99
CA LEU A 190 -1.86 -1.72 -4.92
C LEU A 190 -2.81 -1.72 -6.12
N GLU A 191 -3.17 -2.89 -6.66
CA GLU A 191 -4.17 -3.01 -7.72
C GLU A 191 -5.54 -2.49 -7.25
N SER A 192 -5.97 -2.88 -6.05
CA SER A 192 -7.23 -2.39 -5.47
C SER A 192 -7.19 -0.89 -5.17
N LEU A 193 -6.04 -0.34 -4.77
CA LEU A 193 -5.89 1.08 -4.49
C LEU A 193 -5.89 1.90 -5.78
N ASN A 194 -5.30 1.38 -6.85
CA ASN A 194 -5.15 2.06 -8.14
C ASN A 194 -6.30 1.79 -9.13
N SER A 195 -7.32 1.03 -8.71
CA SER A 195 -8.48 0.71 -9.54
C SER A 195 -9.25 1.98 -9.99
N PRO A 196 -9.57 2.13 -11.29
CA PRO A 196 -10.06 3.38 -11.88
C PRO A 196 -11.44 3.84 -11.41
N GLY A 197 -12.23 2.97 -10.76
CA GLY A 197 -13.58 3.29 -10.30
C GLY A 197 -13.66 3.97 -8.93
N GLU A 198 -12.61 3.91 -8.11
CA GLU A 198 -12.63 4.41 -6.72
C GLU A 198 -11.67 5.59 -6.48
N ASN A 199 -10.86 5.96 -7.46
CA ASN A 199 -9.88 7.02 -7.30
C ASN A 199 -10.44 8.35 -7.80
N SER A 200 -10.28 9.38 -6.97
CA SER A 200 -10.54 10.75 -7.41
C SER A 200 -9.63 11.06 -8.60
N PRO A 201 -10.11 11.80 -9.62
CA PRO A 201 -9.37 12.05 -10.86
C PRO A 201 -8.01 12.75 -10.66
N ASN A 202 -7.78 13.36 -9.49
CA ASN A 202 -6.55 14.07 -9.14
C ASN A 202 -5.62 13.28 -8.20
N GLN A 203 -5.91 12.01 -7.94
CA GLN A 203 -5.14 11.23 -6.99
C GLN A 203 -3.92 10.58 -7.65
N ARG A 204 -2.74 10.74 -7.04
CA ARG A 204 -1.51 10.05 -7.50
C ARG A 204 -1.66 8.53 -7.34
N PRO A 205 -1.09 7.73 -8.27
CA PRO A 205 -1.09 6.28 -8.11
C PRO A 205 -0.23 5.88 -6.91
N TYR A 206 -0.72 4.90 -6.14
CA TYR A 206 0.01 4.30 -5.04
C TYR A 206 1.09 3.36 -5.57
N THR A 207 2.25 3.39 -4.95
CA THR A 207 3.38 2.52 -5.27
C THR A 207 3.84 1.74 -4.04
N ALA A 208 4.70 0.73 -4.23
CA ALA A 208 5.24 -0.05 -3.12
C ALA A 208 6.02 0.81 -2.10
N SER A 209 6.56 1.98 -2.48
CA SER A 209 7.24 2.89 -1.55
C SER A 209 6.28 3.64 -0.63
N ASP A 210 5.00 3.74 -1.00
CA ASP A 210 3.96 4.31 -0.14
C ASP A 210 3.49 3.30 0.91
N PHE A 211 3.83 2.02 0.78
CA PHE A 211 3.55 1.02 1.80
C PHE A 211 4.39 1.30 3.04
N ILE A 212 3.71 1.37 4.18
CA ILE A 212 4.33 1.65 5.47
C ILE A 212 4.52 0.33 6.22
N GLU A 213 3.41 -0.38 6.43
CA GLU A 213 3.38 -1.61 7.19
C GLU A 213 2.11 -2.40 6.93
N GLY A 214 2.21 -3.69 7.23
CA GLY A 214 1.11 -4.62 7.22
C GLY A 214 1.07 -5.41 8.51
N ILE A 215 -0.14 -5.79 8.92
CA ILE A 215 -0.38 -6.74 10.00
C ILE A 215 -1.14 -7.91 9.39
N TYR A 216 -0.74 -9.14 9.72
CA TYR A 216 -1.51 -10.32 9.33
C TYR A 216 -1.87 -11.19 10.52
N ARG A 217 -3.02 -11.86 10.42
CA ARG A 217 -3.57 -12.78 11.41
C ARG A 217 -4.09 -14.02 10.71
N THR A 218 -3.69 -15.19 11.17
CA THR A 218 -4.13 -16.45 10.56
C THR A 218 -5.08 -17.20 11.49
N GLU A 219 -6.34 -17.30 11.08
CA GLU A 219 -7.35 -18.16 11.69
C GLU A 219 -7.33 -19.51 10.95
N ARG A 220 -7.04 -20.60 11.67
CA ARG A 220 -6.82 -21.92 11.07
C ARG A 220 -8.02 -22.45 10.28
N ASP A 221 -9.22 -22.04 10.65
CA ASP A 221 -10.49 -22.47 10.10
C ASP A 221 -11.06 -21.53 9.02
N LYS A 222 -10.57 -20.29 8.93
CA LYS A 222 -11.12 -19.27 8.02
C LYS A 222 -10.13 -18.77 6.98
N GLY A 223 -8.86 -18.62 7.34
CA GLY A 223 -7.81 -18.09 6.48
C GLY A 223 -6.99 -16.98 7.13
N THR A 224 -6.29 -16.21 6.31
CA THR A 224 -5.40 -15.14 6.73
C THR A 224 -5.99 -13.77 6.42
N LEU A 225 -6.06 -12.93 7.44
CA LEU A 225 -6.41 -11.53 7.33
C LEU A 225 -5.14 -10.69 7.17
N TYR A 226 -5.16 -9.71 6.26
CA TYR A 226 -4.11 -8.71 6.09
C TYR A 226 -4.70 -7.32 6.24
N GLU A 227 -4.09 -6.51 7.09
CA GLU A 227 -4.39 -5.10 7.27
C GLU A 227 -3.16 -4.29 6.85
N LEU A 228 -3.28 -3.59 5.73
CA LEU A 228 -2.17 -2.90 5.08
C LEU A 228 -2.38 -1.40 5.15
N THR A 229 -1.33 -0.68 5.54
CA THR A 229 -1.36 0.77 5.67
C THR A 229 -0.42 1.42 4.66
N PHE A 230 -0.97 2.36 3.89
CA PHE A 230 -0.29 3.13 2.87
C PHE A 230 -0.31 4.61 3.22
N ARG A 231 0.78 5.31 2.87
CA ARG A 231 0.90 6.76 3.00
C ARG A 231 0.01 7.46 1.99
N GLY A 232 -0.82 8.39 2.45
CA GLY A 232 -1.63 9.25 1.60
C GLY A 232 -0.84 10.39 0.97
N ASP A 233 -1.57 11.38 0.46
CA ASP A 233 -0.97 12.56 -0.20
C ASP A 233 -0.52 13.61 0.83
N SER A 234 -1.24 13.71 1.95
CA SER A 234 -0.88 14.59 3.07
C SER A 234 -0.15 13.83 4.19
N LYS A 235 0.67 14.55 4.96
CA LYS A 235 1.54 13.98 6.00
C LYS A 235 0.81 13.18 7.09
N HIS A 236 -0.47 13.48 7.32
CA HIS A 236 -1.31 12.84 8.32
C HIS A 236 -2.43 11.99 7.71
N GLU A 237 -2.44 11.81 6.40
CA GLU A 237 -3.43 10.98 5.72
C GLU A 237 -2.82 9.63 5.39
N PHE A 238 -3.57 8.59 5.71
CA PHE A 238 -3.21 7.21 5.47
C PHE A 238 -4.38 6.50 4.82
N ARG A 239 -4.07 5.50 4.01
CA ARG A 239 -5.07 4.56 3.49
C ARG A 239 -4.85 3.21 4.12
N ARG A 240 -5.91 2.68 4.70
CA ARG A 240 -5.92 1.32 5.23
C ARG A 240 -6.72 0.45 4.29
N LEU A 241 -6.15 -0.69 3.95
CA LEU A 241 -6.79 -1.71 3.17
C LEU A 241 -6.83 -3.00 3.98
N VAL A 242 -8.02 -3.60 4.08
CA VAL A 242 -8.19 -4.90 4.71
C VAL A 242 -8.44 -5.90 3.60
N LEU A 243 -7.54 -6.87 3.47
CA LEU A 243 -7.61 -7.98 2.54
C LEU A 243 -7.78 -9.28 3.32
N PHE A 244 -8.56 -10.20 2.77
CA PHE A 244 -8.74 -11.51 3.37
C PHE A 244 -8.35 -12.58 2.37
N ARG A 245 -7.55 -13.53 2.80
CA ARG A 245 -7.18 -14.72 2.05
C ARG A 245 -7.85 -15.93 2.70
N PRO A 246 -8.99 -16.39 2.18
CA PRO A 246 -9.55 -17.68 2.57
C PRO A 246 -8.66 -18.81 2.04
N PHE A 247 -9.19 -20.02 1.88
CA PHE A 247 -8.50 -21.14 1.22
C PHE A 247 -8.41 -20.97 -0.32
N GLY A 248 -8.19 -19.74 -0.79
CA GLY A 248 -8.27 -19.37 -2.20
C GLY A 248 -7.65 -18.00 -2.49
N PRO A 249 -8.14 -17.28 -3.52
CA PRO A 249 -7.57 -16.00 -3.92
C PRO A 249 -7.82 -14.91 -2.86
N ILE A 250 -6.93 -13.92 -2.82
CA ILE A 250 -7.06 -12.75 -1.95
C ILE A 250 -8.25 -11.91 -2.40
N ILE A 251 -9.09 -11.51 -1.45
CA ILE A 251 -10.26 -10.67 -1.68
C ILE A 251 -10.18 -9.39 -0.86
N LYS A 252 -10.53 -8.27 -1.51
CA LYS A 252 -10.64 -6.97 -0.85
C LYS A 252 -11.87 -6.96 0.03
N VAL A 253 -11.66 -6.67 1.32
CA VAL A 253 -12.74 -6.58 2.30
C VAL A 253 -13.10 -5.14 2.58
N LYS A 254 -12.11 -4.29 2.86
CA LYS A 254 -12.36 -2.91 3.27
C LYS A 254 -11.29 -1.94 2.75
N LYS A 255 -11.71 -0.72 2.43
CA LYS A 255 -10.83 0.40 2.12
C LYS A 255 -11.24 1.60 2.96
N GLU A 256 -10.32 2.10 3.76
CA GLU A 256 -10.56 3.22 4.68
C GLU A 256 -9.54 4.33 4.43
N LYS A 257 -10.01 5.58 4.52
CA LYS A 257 -9.16 6.76 4.54
C LYS A 257 -9.07 7.24 6.00
N LEU A 258 -7.87 7.25 6.54
CA LEU A 258 -7.58 7.59 7.93
C LEU A 258 -6.86 8.94 7.96
N ASN A 259 -7.37 9.87 8.77
CA ASN A 259 -6.70 11.14 9.06
C ASN A 259 -6.22 11.09 10.51
N MET A 260 -4.90 11.11 10.69
CA MET A 260 -4.22 11.02 11.98
C MET A 260 -3.74 12.37 12.53
N ALA A 261 -4.23 13.49 11.99
CA ALA A 261 -3.79 14.81 12.45
C ALA A 261 -4.10 15.06 13.94
N ASN A 262 -5.25 14.55 14.41
CA ASN A 262 -5.75 14.77 15.78
C ASN A 262 -6.03 13.45 16.53
N THR A 263 -5.36 12.36 16.18
CA THR A 263 -5.58 11.06 16.85
C THR A 263 -4.89 11.03 18.21
N LEU A 264 -5.64 10.70 19.25
CA LEU A 264 -5.10 10.48 20.60
C LEU A 264 -4.30 9.18 20.64
N ILE A 265 -3.08 9.23 21.18
CA ILE A 265 -2.21 8.07 21.33
C ILE A 265 -2.11 7.74 22.82
N ASN A 266 -2.68 6.61 23.23
CA ASN A 266 -2.57 6.11 24.59
C ASN A 266 -1.28 5.30 24.71
N VAL A 267 -0.33 5.75 25.52
CA VAL A 267 0.92 5.03 25.75
C VAL A 267 0.91 4.48 27.17
N ILE A 268 1.06 3.16 27.30
CA ILE A 268 1.22 2.51 28.60
C ILE A 268 2.70 2.54 28.96
N VAL A 269 3.00 3.19 30.08
CA VAL A 269 4.36 3.46 30.54
C VAL A 269 4.70 2.48 31.66
N PRO A 270 5.90 1.88 31.67
CA PRO A 270 6.30 0.99 32.76
C PRO A 270 6.28 1.72 34.11
N LEU A 271 5.79 1.02 35.15
CA LEU A 271 5.79 1.50 36.53
C LEU A 271 7.23 1.77 37.03
N ALA A 272 7.33 2.53 38.14
CA ALA A 272 8.57 3.08 38.68
C ALA A 272 9.77 2.12 38.65
N LYS A 273 10.97 2.68 38.40
CA LYS A 273 12.30 2.02 38.25
C LYS A 273 12.73 1.59 36.83
N ARG A 274 11.92 1.76 35.78
CA ARG A 274 12.34 1.51 34.37
C ARG A 274 12.20 2.70 33.42
N VAL A 275 12.00 3.90 33.94
CA VAL A 275 11.75 5.12 33.16
C VAL A 275 12.92 5.48 32.23
N ASP A 276 14.17 5.23 32.65
CA ASP A 276 15.35 5.55 31.83
C ASP A 276 15.47 4.64 30.60
N LYS A 277 15.17 3.34 30.75
CA LYS A 277 15.11 2.40 29.63
C LYS A 277 13.97 2.75 28.68
N PHE A 278 12.82 3.16 29.21
CA PHE A 278 11.70 3.65 28.40
C PHE A 278 12.08 4.92 27.64
N ARG A 279 12.77 5.88 28.27
CA ARG A 279 13.25 7.10 27.60
C ARG A 279 14.20 6.78 26.45
N GLN A 280 15.15 5.87 26.68
CA GLN A 280 16.07 5.42 25.63
C GLN A 280 15.34 4.70 24.49
N PHE A 281 14.34 3.87 24.82
CA PHE A 281 13.44 3.27 23.83
C PHE A 281 12.71 4.33 23.02
N MET A 282 12.08 5.33 23.65
CA MET A 282 11.36 6.41 22.96
C MET A 282 12.27 7.26 22.06
N GLN A 283 13.52 7.48 22.47
CA GLN A 283 14.52 8.17 21.64
C GLN A 283 14.87 7.36 20.39
N ASN A 284 15.10 6.05 20.54
CA ASN A 284 15.33 5.15 19.41
C ASN A 284 14.09 5.03 18.51
N PHE A 285 12.91 5.03 19.11
CA PHE A 285 11.62 4.96 18.43
C PHE A 285 11.41 6.15 17.48
N ARG A 286 11.73 7.36 17.95
CA ARG A 286 11.62 8.59 17.16
C ARG A 286 12.53 8.60 15.93
N TYR A 287 13.60 7.80 15.94
CA TYR A 287 14.60 7.75 14.87
C TYR A 287 14.36 6.63 13.85
N LYS A 288 13.60 5.57 14.21
CA LYS A 288 13.37 4.40 13.34
C LYS A 288 11.97 4.32 12.70
N GLY A 289 11.11 5.29 12.94
CA GLY A 289 9.80 5.40 12.27
C GLY A 289 8.66 4.89 13.17
N PRO A 290 7.58 5.68 13.36
CA PRO A 290 6.59 5.45 14.42
C PRO A 290 5.38 4.59 14.03
N PHE A 291 5.40 3.91 12.88
CA PHE A 291 4.14 3.48 12.28
C PHE A 291 3.49 2.26 12.95
N LEU A 292 4.30 1.29 13.43
CA LEU A 292 3.86 -0.03 13.90
C LEU A 292 2.96 -0.02 15.15
N TRP A 293 2.77 1.15 15.74
CA TRP A 293 2.25 1.31 17.09
C TRP A 293 0.96 2.14 17.14
N LEU A 294 0.64 2.94 16.12
CA LEU A 294 -0.40 3.97 16.28
C LEU A 294 -1.84 3.50 16.12
N PHE A 295 -2.07 2.22 15.80
CA PHE A 295 -3.36 1.75 15.32
C PHE A 295 -4.12 0.74 16.20
N ASN A 296 -3.52 0.26 17.29
CA ASN A 296 -4.25 -0.49 18.32
C ASN A 296 -4.07 0.21 19.67
N SER A 297 -5.16 0.77 20.19
CA SER A 297 -5.19 1.72 21.32
C SER A 297 -4.84 1.16 22.71
N VAL A 298 -4.17 0.02 22.81
CA VAL A 298 -3.78 -0.57 24.11
C VAL A 298 -2.41 -1.25 23.98
N PHE A 299 -1.42 -0.79 24.74
CA PHE A 299 -0.09 -1.38 24.81
C PHE A 299 0.11 -2.14 26.12
N PHE A 300 0.56 -3.39 26.08
CA PHE A 300 1.22 -4.02 27.23
C PHE A 300 2.73 -3.93 27.02
N VAL A 301 3.43 -3.24 27.94
CA VAL A 301 4.90 -3.20 28.05
C VAL A 301 5.31 -3.85 29.37
#